data_AF-A0A2M7X6K5-F1
#
_entry.id   AF-A0A2M7X6K5-F1
#
_cell.length_a   1.000
_cell.length_b   1.000
_cell.length_c   1.000
_cell.angle_alpha   90.00
_cell.angle_beta   90.00
_cell.angle_gamma   90.00
#
_symmetry.space_group_name_H-M   'P 1'
#
loop_
_entity.id
_entity.type
_entity.pdbx_description
1 polymer ?
#
loop_
_entity_poly.entity_id
_entity_poly.type
_entity_poly.pdbx_seq_one_letter_code
_entity_poly.pdbx_strand_id
1 'polypeptide(L)' 'MLELLRYIVLNPVRAGLVSSAGDWPWSSYRGVMGKAMAPAALPVDAVLALFSTDRGAARRGFHGLLLRAWTPTIRPNR' A
#
# COMPACT_ATOMS: atom_id res chain seq x y z
N MET A 1 -6.85 8.44 9.05
CA MET A 1 -5.96 7.27 9.11
C MET A 1 -5.58 6.72 7.72
N LEU A 2 -6.55 6.40 6.84
CA LEU A 2 -6.28 5.75 5.55
C LEU A 2 -5.44 6.59 4.57
N GLU A 3 -5.58 7.91 4.59
CA GLU A 3 -4.79 8.83 3.75
C GLU A 3 -3.28 8.74 4.02
N LEU A 4 -2.88 8.60 5.28
CA LEU A 4 -1.47 8.43 5.65
C LEU A 4 -0.93 7.08 5.16
N LEU A 5 -1.70 6.00 5.32
CA LEU A 5 -1.34 4.68 4.80
C LEU A 5 -1.14 4.73 3.28
N ARG A 6 -2.05 5.38 2.55
CA ARG A 6 -1.96 5.57 1.11
C ARG A 6 -0.70 6.35 0.73
N TYR A 7 -0.40 7.44 1.44
CA TYR A 7 0.79 8.25 1.20
C TYR A 7 2.06 7.43 1.33
N ILE A 8 2.22 6.70 2.44
CA ILE A 8 3.43 5.91 2.73
C ILE A 8 3.65 4.85 1.64
N VAL A 9 2.59 4.11 1.29
CA VAL A 9 2.66 3.02 0.32
C VAL A 9 2.90 3.52 -1.10
N LEU A 10 2.36 4.69 -1.48
CA LEU A 10 2.54 5.27 -2.83
C LEU A 10 3.78 6.18 -2.96
N ASN A 11 4.48 6.52 -1.87
CA ASN A 11 5.61 7.44 -1.96
C ASN A 11 6.73 6.99 -2.92
N PRO A 12 7.15 5.71 -2.94
CA PRO A 12 8.15 5.23 -3.89
C PRO A 12 7.70 5.34 -5.35
N VAL A 13 6.41 5.13 -5.61
CA VAL A 13 5.80 5.30 -6.95
C VAL A 13 5.82 6.78 -7.35
N ARG A 14 5.43 7.67 -6.44
CA ARG A 14 5.41 9.11 -6.66
C ARG A 14 6.80 9.70 -6.88
N ALA A 15 7.81 9.14 -6.22
CA ALA A 15 9.21 9.49 -6.42
C ALA A 15 9.81 8.92 -7.71
N GLY A 16 9.05 8.12 -8.48
CA GLY A 16 9.51 7.50 -9.73
C GLY A 16 10.51 6.35 -9.53
N LEU A 17 10.62 5.81 -8.31
CA LEU A 17 11.58 4.75 -7.98
C LEU A 17 11.10 3.37 -8.41
N VAL A 18 9.78 3.16 -8.47
CA VAL A 18 9.12 1.91 -8.88
C VAL A 18 7.80 2.18 -9.59
N SER A 19 7.36 1.26 -10.45
CA SER A 19 6.11 1.37 -11.21
C SER A 19 4.87 1.02 -10.39
N SER A 20 4.99 0.14 -9.38
CA SER A 20 3.90 -0.21 -8.47
C SER A 20 4.36 -0.27 -7.03
N ALA A 21 3.42 -0.07 -6.09
CA ALA A 21 3.68 -0.23 -4.67
C ALA A 21 4.13 -1.65 -4.28
N GLY A 22 3.80 -2.66 -5.10
CA GLY A 22 4.24 -4.04 -4.91
C GLY A 22 5.73 -4.26 -5.14
N ASP A 23 6.36 -3.38 -5.93
CA ASP A 23 7.75 -3.53 -6.35
C ASP A 23 8.72 -2.92 -5.33
N TRP A 24 8.22 -2.09 -4.39
CA TRP A 24 9.06 -1.52 -3.33
C TRP A 24 9.28 -2.51 -2.19
N PRO A 25 10.50 -3.06 -2.01
CA PRO A 25 10.77 -4.11 -1.02
C PRO A 25 10.71 -3.59 0.42
N TRP A 26 10.96 -2.30 0.63
CA TRP A 26 10.99 -1.68 1.96
C TRP A 26 9.64 -1.09 2.38
N SER A 27 8.53 -1.63 1.85
CA SER A 27 7.18 -1.31 2.30
C SER A 27 6.53 -2.48 3.04
N SER A 28 5.63 -2.17 3.97
CA SER A 28 4.75 -3.16 4.60
C SER A 28 3.67 -3.71 3.64
N TYR A 29 3.50 -3.13 2.45
CA TYR A 29 2.46 -3.50 1.49
C TYR A 29 2.50 -5.00 1.15
N ARG A 30 3.68 -5.55 0.88
CA ARG A 30 3.84 -6.98 0.55
C ARG A 30 3.44 -7.90 1.71
N GLY A 31 3.76 -7.52 2.95
CA GLY A 31 3.35 -8.24 4.16
C GLY A 31 1.84 -8.21 4.37
N VAL A 32 1.21 -7.03 4.24
CA VAL A 32 -0.25 -6.88 4.38
C VAL A 32 -1.01 -7.66 3.29
N MET A 33 -0.49 -7.63 2.06
CA MET A 33 -1.05 -8.39 0.94
C MET A 33 -0.78 -9.90 1.01
N GLY A 34 0.02 -10.38 1.96
CA GLY A 34 0.41 -11.80 2.05
C GLY A 34 1.33 -12.27 0.93
N LYS A 35 2.06 -11.34 0.27
CA LYS A 35 3.01 -11.60 -0.81
C LYS A 35 4.45 -11.78 -0.32
N ALA A 36 4.68 -11.59 0.97
CA ALA A 36 5.93 -11.82 1.67
C ALA A 36 5.63 -12.13 3.15
N MET A 37 6.57 -12.81 3.83
CA MET A 37 6.47 -12.99 5.27
C MET A 37 6.49 -11.62 5.95
N ALA A 38 5.44 -11.33 6.73
CA ALA A 38 5.36 -10.10 7.51
C ALA A 38 6.26 -10.23 8.75
N PRO A 39 7.05 -9.20 9.11
CA PRO A 39 7.70 -9.15 10.42
C PRO A 39 6.65 -9.29 11.53
N ALA A 40 6.98 -9.99 12.62
CA ALA A 40 6.04 -10.20 13.74
C ALA A 40 5.53 -8.88 14.36
N ALA A 41 6.33 -7.82 14.29
CA ALA A 41 5.95 -6.49 14.77
C ALA A 41 5.00 -5.73 13.83
N LEU A 42 4.71 -6.23 12.61
CA LEU A 42 3.79 -5.60 11.67
C LEU A 42 2.35 -6.01 12.02
N PRO A 43 1.47 -5.07 12.44
CA PRO A 43 0.11 -5.40 12.86
C PRO A 43 -0.82 -5.60 11.66
N VAL A 44 -0.60 -6.68 10.90
CA VAL A 44 -1.34 -6.98 9.65
C VAL A 44 -2.85 -7.06 9.89
N ASP A 45 -3.28 -7.74 10.95
CA ASP A 45 -4.71 -7.89 11.26
C ASP A 45 -5.38 -6.56 11.59
N ALA A 46 -4.69 -5.68 12.34
CA ALA A 46 -5.22 -4.36 12.66
C ALA A 46 -5.38 -3.49 11.40
N VAL A 47 -4.44 -3.59 10.45
CA VAL A 47 -4.54 -2.88 9.15
C VAL A 47 -5.69 -3.43 8.32
N LEU A 48 -5.84 -4.75 8.23
CA LEU A 48 -6.92 -5.39 7.47
C LEU A 48 -8.31 -5.12 8.06
N ALA A 49 -8.42 -5.05 9.39
CA ALA A 49 -9.65 -4.74 10.10
C ALA A 49 -10.23 -3.35 9.76
N LEU A 50 -9.42 -2.43 9.21
CA LEU A 50 -9.90 -1.14 8.70
C LEU A 50 -10.78 -1.25 7.45
N PHE A 51 -10.76 -2.40 6.77
CA PHE A 51 -11.44 -2.60 5.48
C PHE A 51 -12.54 -3.66 5.54
N SER A 52 -12.31 -4.77 6.23
CA SER A 52 -13.28 -5.86 6.39
C SER A 52 -12.85 -6.83 7.48
N THR A 53 -13.80 -7.62 7.98
CA THR A 53 -13.54 -8.80 8.81
C THR A 53 -13.16 -10.02 7.97
N ASP A 54 -13.57 -10.08 6.69
CA ASP A 54 -13.09 -11.10 5.75
C ASP A 54 -11.70 -10.73 5.22
N ARG A 55 -10.72 -11.63 5.38
CA ARG A 55 -9.32 -11.36 5.03
C ARG A 55 -9.13 -11.11 3.53
N GLY A 56 -9.90 -11.79 2.68
CA GLY A 56 -9.86 -11.61 1.24
C GLY A 56 -10.41 -10.25 0.82
N ALA A 57 -11.57 -9.88 1.35
CA ALA A 57 -12.21 -8.59 1.14
C ALA A 57 -11.36 -7.44 1.69
N ALA A 58 -10.75 -7.62 2.86
CA ALA A 58 -9.88 -6.62 3.46
C ALA A 58 -8.65 -6.31 2.59
N ARG A 59 -8.00 -7.33 2.02
CA ARG A 59 -6.89 -7.13 1.08
C ARG A 59 -7.32 -6.44 -0.21
N ARG A 60 -8.50 -6.78 -0.74
CA ARG A 60 -9.08 -6.07 -1.89
C ARG A 60 -9.36 -4.60 -1.57
N GLY A 61 -9.90 -4.31 -0.40
CA GLY A 61 -10.13 -2.95 0.09
C GLY A 61 -8.84 -2.16 0.27
N PHE A 62 -7.83 -2.76 0.90
CA PHE A 62 -6.51 -2.16 1.08
C PHE A 62 -5.82 -1.86 -0.25
N HIS A 63 -5.87 -2.79 -1.21
CA HIS A 63 -5.36 -2.53 -2.55
C HIS A 63 -6.17 -1.45 -3.29
N GLY A 64 -7.50 -1.49 -3.19
CA GLY A 64 -8.40 -0.52 -3.80
C GLY A 64 -8.20 0.90 -3.26
N LEU A 65 -7.80 1.07 -1.99
CA LEU A 65 -7.42 2.37 -1.42
C LEU A 65 -6.32 3.06 -2.23
N LEU A 66 -5.38 2.28 -2.79
CA LEU A 66 -4.26 2.81 -3.58
C LEU A 66 -4.69 3.26 -4.99
N LEU A 67 -5.79 2.72 -5.51
CA LEU A 67 -6.32 3.06 -6.83
C LEU A 67 -7.15 4.34 -6.83
N ARG A 68 -7.66 4.77 -5.67
CA ARG A 68 -8.74 5.76 -5.57
C ARG A 68 -8.34 7.24 -5.68
N ALA A 69 -7.06 7.60 -5.86
CA ALA A 69 -6.69 9.02 -5.95
C ALA A 69 -5.31 9.34 -6.55
N TRP A 70 -4.72 8.47 -7.37
CA TRP A 70 -3.43 8.80 -7.97
C TRP A 70 -3.56 9.13 -9.45
N THR A 71 -3.50 10.43 -9.75
CA THR A 71 -3.21 10.94 -11.09
C THR A 71 -1.70 11.20 -11.15
N PRO A 72 -0.92 10.47 -11.97
CA PRO A 72 0.49 10.75 -12.15
C PRO A 72 0.65 12.04 -12.95
N THR A 73 0.65 13.19 -12.29
CA THR A 73 1.29 14.38 -12.86
C THR A 73 2.77 14.28 -12.54
N ILE A 74 3.50 13.51 -13.34
CA ILE A 74 4.95 13.63 -13.39
C ILE A 74 5.20 15.06 -13.89
N ARG A 75 5.60 15.96 -12.99
CA ARG A 75 6.21 17.21 -13.45
C ARG A 75 7.60 16.83 -13.95
N PRO A 76 7.91 17.00 -15.25
CA PRO A 76 9.28 16.82 -15.71
C PRO A 76 10.16 17.79 -14.92
N ASN A 77 11.28 17.27 -14.42
CA ASN A 77 12.29 18.07 -13.73
C ASN A 77 12.76 19.14 -14.72
N ARG A 78 12.59 20.42 -14.38
CA ARG A 78 13.26 21.52 -15.10
C ARG A 78 14.68 21.64 -14.57
#